data_AF-A0A933YLM5-F1
#
_entry.id   AF-A0A933YLM5-F1
#
_cell.length_a   1.000
_cell.length_b   1.000
_cell.length_c   1.000
_cell.angle_alpha   90.00
_cell.angle_beta   90.00
_cell.angle_gamma   90.00
#
_symmetry.space_group_name_H-M   'P 1'
#
loop_
_entity.id
_entity.type
_entity.pdbx_description
1 polymer ?
#
loop_
_entity_poly.entity_id
_entity_poly.type
_entity_poly.pdbx_seq_one_letter_code
_entity_poly.pdbx_strand_id
1 'polypeptide(L)'
;MEAALDERVTRLFLDIVIGESLSVVARRCEEQRRTPDFAAIISSVQAAIPASRIQWTASLVRTLYNKILQMMVAYNGQLNFNDCLIALFMQRNNLQHLVSFDADFNLLSTIHRISSPEDLLHAGLPAPRP
;
A
#
# COMPACT_ATOMS: atom_id res chain seq x y z
N MET A 1 -10.54 -4.66 -8.00
CA MET A 1 -10.25 -3.72 -9.09
C MET A 1 -8.78 -3.89 -9.48
N GLU A 2 -8.48 -4.95 -10.24
CA GLU A 2 -7.17 -5.15 -10.85
C GLU A 2 -7.18 -4.42 -12.20
N ALA A 3 -7.18 -3.09 -12.12
CA ALA A 3 -7.10 -2.28 -13.31
C ALA A 3 -5.63 -2.34 -13.79
N ALA A 4 -5.38 -2.95 -14.96
CA ALA A 4 -4.05 -3.18 -15.49
C ALA A 4 -3.40 -1.87 -15.92
N LEU A 5 -2.71 -1.22 -14.99
CA LEU A 5 -1.78 -0.11 -15.25
C LEU A 5 -0.75 -0.54 -16.33
N ASP A 6 -0.51 0.32 -17.32
CA ASP A 6 0.38 0.11 -18.47
C ASP A 6 1.76 -0.40 -18.06
N GLU A 7 2.44 -1.10 -18.98
CA GLU A 7 3.77 -1.72 -18.77
C GLU A 7 4.89 -0.70 -18.49
N ARG A 8 4.59 0.60 -18.61
CA ARG A 8 5.49 1.72 -18.29
C ARG A 8 5.53 2.09 -16.81
N VAL A 9 4.66 1.51 -15.99
CA VAL A 9 4.58 1.81 -14.55
C VAL A 9 5.12 0.62 -13.74
N THR A 10 6.23 0.84 -13.04
CA THR A 10 6.75 -0.14 -12.09
C THR A 10 5.95 -0.07 -10.80
N ARG A 11 5.24 -1.16 -10.48
CA ARG A 11 4.50 -1.31 -9.22
C ARG A 11 5.41 -1.86 -8.13
N LEU A 12 5.37 -1.21 -6.97
CA LEU A 12 6.03 -1.67 -5.75
C LEU A 12 4.96 -2.05 -4.74
N PHE A 13 5.09 -3.24 -4.15
CA PHE A 13 4.20 -3.70 -3.10
C PHE A 13 4.97 -3.71 -1.78
N LEU A 14 4.39 -3.15 -0.72
CA LEU A 14 5.01 -3.14 0.60
C LEU A 14 4.50 -4.32 1.42
N ASP A 15 5.41 -5.00 2.11
CA ASP A 15 5.12 -6.12 3.02
C ASP A 15 4.04 -5.78 4.04
N ILE A 16 4.07 -4.59 4.62
CA ILE A 16 3.09 -4.13 5.60
C ILE A 16 1.68 -4.04 5.02
N VAL A 17 1.53 -3.57 3.78
CA VAL A 17 0.23 -3.43 3.10
C VAL A 17 -0.31 -4.81 2.72
N ILE A 18 0.56 -5.71 2.25
CA ILE A 18 0.19 -7.10 1.97
C ILE A 18 -0.26 -7.80 3.26
N GLY A 19 0.53 -7.67 4.34
CA GLY A 19 0.23 -8.30 5.62
C GLY A 19 -1.11 -7.84 6.20
N GLU A 20 -1.39 -6.54 6.15
CA GLU A 20 -2.67 -5.98 6.57
C GLU A 20 -3.83 -6.47 5.70
N SER A 21 -3.67 -6.40 4.37
CA SER A 21 -4.69 -6.86 3.43
C SER A 21 -5.03 -8.34 3.62
N LEU A 22 -4.01 -9.20 3.79
CA LEU A 22 -4.19 -10.62 4.04
C LEU A 22 -4.85 -10.89 5.40
N SER A 23 -4.53 -10.11 6.42
CA SER A 23 -5.17 -10.21 7.75
C SER A 23 -6.66 -9.86 7.67
N VAL A 24 -7.01 -8.80 6.93
CA VAL A 24 -8.41 -8.44 6.66
C VAL A 24 -9.12 -9.55 5.88
N VAL A 25 -8.51 -10.08 4.82
CA VAL A 25 -9.10 -11.18 4.03
C VAL A 25 -9.33 -12.41 4.92
N ALA A 26 -8.35 -12.82 5.71
CA ALA A 26 -8.46 -13.95 6.62
C ALA A 26 -9.64 -13.77 7.57
N ARG A 27 -9.74 -12.60 8.20
CA ARG A 27 -10.83 -12.27 9.12
C ARG A 27 -12.20 -12.26 8.43
N ARG A 28 -12.29 -11.71 7.22
CA ARG A 28 -13.53 -11.68 6.44
C ARG A 28 -13.97 -13.07 5.99
N CYS A 29 -13.04 -13.93 5.59
CA CYS A 29 -13.35 -15.33 5.27
C CYS A 29 -13.93 -16.06 6.48
N GLU A 30 -13.36 -15.85 7.67
CA GLU A 30 -13.89 -16.42 8.91
C GLU A 30 -15.31 -15.89 9.22
N GLU A 31 -15.49 -14.56 9.26
CA GLU A 31 -16.77 -13.90 9.55
C GLU A 31 -17.89 -14.33 8.59
N GLN A 32 -17.55 -14.59 7.33
CA GLN A 32 -18.50 -15.04 6.30
C GLN A 32 -18.63 -16.57 6.20
N ARG A 33 -17.94 -17.33 7.05
CA ARG A 33 -17.89 -18.81 6.99
C ARG A 33 -17.38 -19.35 5.64
N ARG A 34 -16.49 -18.59 5.01
CA ARG A 34 -15.81 -18.89 3.73
C ARG A 34 -14.34 -19.27 3.93
N THR A 35 -13.98 -19.83 5.08
CA THR A 35 -12.62 -20.31 5.37
C THR A 35 -12.04 -21.22 4.27
N PRO A 36 -12.80 -22.12 3.62
CA PRO A 36 -12.28 -22.92 2.51
C PRO A 36 -11.75 -22.08 1.33
N ASP A 37 -12.30 -20.89 1.10
CA ASP A 37 -11.91 -20.00 -0.01
C ASP A 37 -10.57 -19.30 0.28
N PHE A 38 -10.15 -19.22 1.54
CA PHE A 38 -8.95 -18.49 1.93
C PHE A 38 -7.69 -19.03 1.23
N ALA A 39 -7.55 -20.35 1.13
CA ALA A 39 -6.41 -20.97 0.45
C ALA A 39 -6.33 -20.60 -1.05
N ALA A 40 -7.47 -20.51 -1.73
CA ALA A 40 -7.54 -20.09 -3.13
C ALA A 40 -7.18 -18.61 -3.29
N ILE A 41 -7.59 -17.76 -2.36
CA ILE A 41 -7.24 -16.33 -2.35
C ILE A 41 -5.73 -16.16 -2.13
N ILE A 42 -5.14 -16.84 -1.15
CA ILE A 42 -3.69 -16.79 -0.93
C ILE A 42 -2.90 -17.24 -2.16
N SER A 43 -3.34 -18.33 -2.80
CA SER A 43 -2.71 -18.83 -4.04
C SER A 43 -2.77 -17.78 -5.16
N SER A 44 -3.89 -17.07 -5.28
CA SER A 44 -4.06 -15.98 -6.25
C SER A 44 -3.14 -14.78 -5.96
N VAL A 45 -3.01 -14.40 -4.68
CA VAL A 45 -2.10 -13.33 -4.26
C VAL A 45 -0.64 -13.69 -4.53
N GLN A 46 -0.23 -14.92 -4.25
CA GLN A 46 1.14 -15.40 -4.52
C GLN A 46 1.46 -15.41 -6.01
N ALA A 47 0.50 -15.77 -6.86
CA ALA A 47 0.66 -15.74 -8.31
C ALA A 47 0.76 -14.31 -8.85
N ALA A 48 -0.05 -13.38 -8.33
CA ALA A 48 -0.07 -11.99 -8.77
C ALA A 48 1.12 -11.17 -8.25
N ILE A 49 1.55 -11.43 -7.01
CA ILE A 49 2.58 -10.68 -6.28
C ILE A 49 3.62 -11.65 -5.73
N PRO A 50 4.59 -12.10 -6.56
CA PRO A 50 5.67 -12.95 -6.07
C PRO A 50 6.53 -12.18 -5.05
N ALA A 51 7.12 -12.90 -4.09
CA ALA A 51 7.94 -12.31 -3.03
C ALA A 51 9.09 -11.42 -3.53
N SER A 52 9.61 -11.68 -4.74
CA SER A 52 10.64 -10.87 -5.41
C SER A 52 10.16 -9.46 -5.81
N ARG A 53 8.84 -9.21 -5.83
CA ARG A 53 8.25 -7.88 -6.07
C ARG A 53 7.85 -7.14 -4.80
N ILE A 54 8.00 -7.77 -3.64
CA ILE A 54 7.69 -7.19 -2.34
C ILE A 54 8.90 -6.42 -1.82
N GLN A 55 8.67 -5.17 -1.41
CA GLN A 55 9.61 -4.38 -0.65
C GLN A 55 9.38 -4.61 0.84
N TRP A 56 10.42 -5.12 1.51
CA TRP A 56 10.37 -5.53 2.92
C TRP A 56 10.71 -4.37 3.85
N THR A 57 9.70 -3.58 4.19
CA THR A 57 9.82 -2.36 5.01
C THR A 57 9.95 -2.65 6.50
N ALA A 58 9.56 -3.85 6.97
CA ALA A 58 9.72 -4.24 8.37
C ALA A 58 11.17 -4.08 8.89
N SER A 59 12.15 -4.33 8.01
CA SER A 59 13.59 -4.14 8.31
C SER A 59 13.95 -2.68 8.64
N LEU A 60 13.19 -1.72 8.11
CA LEU A 60 13.43 -0.29 8.28
C LEU A 60 12.87 0.26 9.59
N VAL A 61 11.91 -0.44 10.21
CA VAL A 61 11.23 -0.01 11.45
C VAL A 61 12.23 0.40 12.52
N ARG A 62 13.24 -0.42 12.78
CA ARG A 62 14.25 -0.13 13.80
C ARG A 62 15.00 1.19 13.54
N THR A 63 15.29 1.49 12.28
CA THR A 63 16.03 2.70 11.88
C THR A 63 15.14 3.95 11.79
N LEU A 64 13.85 3.76 11.51
CA LEU A 64 12.88 4.83 11.31
C LEU A 64 12.00 5.09 12.54
N TYR A 65 12.08 4.27 13.58
CA TYR A 65 11.18 4.29 14.75
C TYR A 65 10.94 5.69 15.31
N ASN A 66 12.02 6.43 15.63
CA ASN A 66 11.88 7.78 16.18
C ASN A 66 11.25 8.76 15.18
N LYS A 67 11.56 8.63 13.88
CA LYS A 67 10.96 9.47 12.83
C LYS A 67 9.47 9.16 12.64
N ILE A 68 9.09 7.89 12.76
CA ILE A 68 7.69 7.46 12.73
C ILE A 68 6.93 8.14 13.88
N LEU A 69 7.42 8.05 15.11
CA LEU A 69 6.78 8.68 16.26
C LEU A 69 6.70 10.21 16.13
N GLN A 70 7.77 10.85 15.65
CA GLN A 70 7.77 12.29 15.38
C GLN A 70 6.71 12.68 14.34
N MET A 71 6.56 11.90 13.28
CA MET A 71 5.55 12.12 12.26
C MET A 71 4.14 11.92 12.81
N MET A 72 3.89 10.85 13.56
CA MET A 72 2.58 10.63 14.21
C MET A 72 2.19 11.82 15.09
N VAL A 73 3.13 12.38 15.87
CA VAL A 73 2.88 13.60 16.66
C VAL A 73 2.61 14.81 15.76
N ALA A 74 3.40 15.00 14.70
CA ALA A 74 3.25 16.13 13.77
C ALA A 74 1.89 16.15 13.05
N TYR A 75 1.32 14.98 12.78
CA TYR A 75 -0.02 14.83 12.19
C TYR A 75 -1.12 14.57 13.22
N ASN A 76 -0.83 14.79 14.51
CA ASN A 76 -1.78 14.63 15.62
C ASN A 76 -2.49 13.26 15.64
N GLY A 77 -1.76 12.20 15.27
CA GLY A 77 -2.27 10.83 15.20
C GLY A 77 -3.20 10.51 14.02
N GLN A 78 -3.43 11.44 13.09
CA GLN A 78 -4.20 11.16 11.87
C GLN A 78 -3.51 10.12 10.98
N LEU A 79 -2.17 10.11 10.98
CA LEU A 79 -1.40 9.03 10.37
C LEU A 79 -1.01 8.02 11.44
N ASN A 80 -1.31 6.76 11.20
CA ASN A 80 -0.91 5.67 12.10
C ASN A 80 0.56 5.28 11.87
N PHE A 81 1.06 4.33 12.67
CA PHE A 81 2.46 3.87 12.60
C PHE A 81 2.86 3.36 11.20
N ASN A 82 2.00 2.55 10.58
CA ASN A 82 2.24 2.00 9.25
C ASN A 82 2.16 3.09 8.18
N ASP A 83 1.21 4.03 8.28
CA ASP A 83 1.11 5.15 7.32
C ASP A 83 2.37 6.02 7.34
N CYS A 84 2.88 6.32 8.54
CA CYS A 84 4.14 7.02 8.71
C CYS A 84 5.33 6.22 8.16
N LEU A 85 5.36 4.88 8.33
CA LEU A 85 6.39 4.04 7.73
C LEU A 85 6.32 4.07 6.19
N ILE A 86 5.13 4.00 5.60
CA ILE A 86 4.90 4.13 4.15
C ILE A 86 5.41 5.49 3.67
N ALA A 87 5.00 6.57 4.33
CA ALA A 87 5.39 7.94 3.98
C ALA A 87 6.92 8.13 4.01
N LEU A 88 7.57 7.67 5.09
CA LEU A 88 9.03 7.76 5.24
C LEU A 88 9.76 6.87 4.22
N PHE A 89 9.23 5.69 3.92
CA PHE A 89 9.76 4.83 2.86
C PHE A 89 9.68 5.52 1.50
N MET A 90 8.53 6.10 1.16
CA MET A 90 8.33 6.81 -0.10
C MET A 90 9.27 8.00 -0.22
N GLN A 91 9.36 8.84 0.82
CA GLN A 91 10.28 9.97 0.86
C GLN A 91 11.75 9.54 0.68
N ARG A 92 12.18 8.48 1.37
CA ARG A 92 13.55 7.95 1.26
C ARG A 92 13.90 7.47 -0.14
N ASN A 93 12.91 6.99 -0.90
CA ASN A 93 13.10 6.44 -2.24
C ASN A 93 12.65 7.39 -3.36
N ASN A 94 12.34 8.65 -3.04
CA ASN A 94 11.82 9.65 -3.98
C ASN A 94 10.58 9.16 -4.75
N LEU A 95 9.70 8.42 -4.08
CA LEU A 95 8.42 7.97 -4.61
C LEU A 95 7.35 9.01 -4.28
N GLN A 96 6.54 9.35 -5.28
CA GLN A 96 5.52 10.39 -5.15
C GLN A 96 4.09 9.85 -5.32
N HIS A 97 3.90 8.67 -5.90
CA HIS A 97 2.57 8.15 -6.21
C HIS A 97 2.23 6.99 -5.28
N LEU A 98 1.09 7.07 -4.60
CA LEU A 98 0.59 6.03 -3.69
C LEU A 98 -0.80 5.61 -4.11
N VAL A 99 -0.99 4.33 -4.43
CA VAL A 99 -2.33 3.77 -4.62
C VAL A 99 -2.90 3.43 -3.24
N SER A 100 -3.92 4.18 -2.80
CA SER A 100 -4.55 3.98 -1.49
C SER A 100 -5.98 4.51 -1.47
N PHE A 101 -6.86 3.79 -0.76
CA PHE A 101 -8.22 4.25 -0.46
C PHE A 101 -8.27 5.17 0.76
N ASP A 102 -7.21 5.21 1.56
CA ASP A 102 -7.16 6.04 2.77
C ASP A 102 -6.86 7.50 2.41
N ALA A 103 -7.81 8.38 2.69
CA ALA A 103 -7.72 9.80 2.39
C ALA A 103 -6.72 10.55 3.28
N ASP A 104 -6.29 9.96 4.40
CA ASP A 104 -5.36 10.61 5.33
C ASP A 104 -3.98 10.83 4.69
N PHE A 105 -3.62 10.06 3.66
CA PHE A 105 -2.40 10.33 2.87
C PHE A 105 -2.45 11.65 2.09
N ASN A 106 -3.63 12.28 1.91
CA ASN A 106 -3.73 13.61 1.31
C ASN A 106 -3.14 14.70 2.23
N LEU A 107 -2.91 14.41 3.51
CA LEU A 107 -2.22 15.32 4.43
C LEU A 107 -0.74 15.50 4.06
N LEU A 108 -0.17 14.59 3.26
CA LEU A 108 1.24 14.57 2.90
C LEU A 108 1.45 15.27 1.56
N SER A 109 1.97 16.50 1.58
CA SER A 109 2.20 17.29 0.36
C SER A 109 3.20 16.69 -0.64
N THR A 110 4.03 15.75 -0.20
CA THR A 110 5.02 15.05 -1.04
C THR A 110 4.48 13.79 -1.70
N ILE A 111 3.24 13.39 -1.39
CA ILE A 111 2.60 12.17 -1.89
C ILE A 111 1.31 12.52 -2.61
N HIS A 112 1.21 12.09 -3.86
CA HIS A 112 0.02 12.10 -4.67
C HIS A 112 -0.71 10.76 -4.52
N ARG A 113 -1.82 10.80 -3.80
CA ARG A 113 -2.68 9.64 -3.62
C ARG A 113 -3.52 9.39 -4.87
N ILE A 114 -3.47 8.16 -5.37
CA ILE A 114 -4.29 7.64 -6.46
C ILE A 114 -5.36 6.76 -5.81
N SER A 115 -6.60 7.25 -5.79
CA SER A 115 -7.77 6.50 -5.32
C SER A 115 -8.58 5.88 -6.43
N SER A 116 -8.50 6.43 -7.63
CA SER A 116 -9.33 6.03 -8.74
C SER A 116 -8.55 5.99 -10.06
N PRO A 117 -9.08 5.31 -11.09
CA PRO A 117 -8.47 5.32 -12.41
C PRO A 117 -8.30 6.73 -13.00
N GLU A 118 -9.19 7.65 -12.67
CA GLU A 118 -9.13 9.04 -13.13
C GLU A 118 -7.92 9.79 -12.55
N ASP A 119 -7.49 9.46 -11.33
CA ASP A 119 -6.31 10.04 -10.70
C ASP A 119 -5.01 9.69 -11.45
N LEU A 120 -4.98 8.55 -12.14
CA LEU A 120 -3.83 8.12 -12.94
C LEU A 120 -3.58 9.05 -14.12
N LEU A 121 -4.65 9.46 -14.80
CA LEU A 121 -4.57 10.37 -15.95
C LEU A 121 -4.00 11.74 -15.54
N HIS A 122 -4.39 12.24 -14.37
CA HIS A 122 -3.90 13.51 -13.83
C HIS A 122 -2.44 13.44 -13.39
N ALA A 123 -1.98 12.27 -12.94
CA ALA A 123 -0.58 12.01 -12.61
C ALA A 123 0.34 11.86 -13.85
N GLY A 124 -0.21 11.98 -15.07
CA GLY A 124 0.52 11.66 -16.30
C GLY A 124 0.86 10.17 -16.42
N LEU A 125 0.23 9.33 -15.60
CA LEU A 125 0.37 7.88 -15.65
C LEU A 125 -0.69 7.31 -16.60
N PRO A 126 -0.34 6.29 -17.37
CA PRO A 126 -1.26 5.71 -18.32
C PRO A 126 -2.44 5.04 -17.58
N ALA A 127 -3.66 5.30 -18.07
CA ALA A 127 -4.87 4.71 -17.52
C ALA A 127 -4.79 3.17 -17.57
N PRO A 128 -5.40 2.49 -16.60
CA PRO A 128 -5.44 1.05 -16.62
C PRO A 128 -6.36 0.59 -17.75
N ARG A 129 -5.95 -0.44 -18.50
CA ARG A 129 -6.81 -0.99 -19.56
C ARG A 129 -8.06 -1.64 -18.93
N PRO A 130 -9.24 -1.50 -19.58
CA PRO A 130 -10.49 -2.10 -19.13
C PRO A 130 -10.44 -3.63 -19.11
#